data_AF-A0A7C5N562-F1
#
_entry.id   AF-A0A7C5N562-F1
#
_cell.length_a   1.000
_cell.length_b   1.000
_cell.length_c   1.000
_cell.angle_alpha   90.00
_cell.angle_beta   90.00
_cell.angle_gamma   90.00
#
_symmetry.space_group_name_H-M   'P 1'
#
loop_
_entity.id
_entity.type
_entity.pdbx_description
1 polymer ?
#
loop_
_entity_poly.entity_id
_entity_poly.type
_entity_poly.pdbx_seq_one_letter_code
_entity_poly.pdbx_strand_id
1 'polypeptide(L)'
;MKIKDMFRGGERVVSFEFFPPKTDKGMESLYEAVEALERCRPSYVSVTYGAGGSTRDRTVDLVSRIKNELGVETMAHVTTVGSTKDDIKNVLDRLAEAGIENVLALRGDPPKGEKTFQKTEGGFGYASELVEFIRSEGYPFSVGAACYPEGHPETPDLDQDLKNLVVKVKAGVDFLITQLFFDNQDYFAFKRRCRHAGIDIPIVPGLMPVTNVAQIERFTTMCGARIPQELYRRLKIVERDPKAVVAA
;
A
#
# COMPACT_ATOMS: atom_id res chain seq x y z
N MET A 1 16.46 -8.34 -0.34
CA MET A 1 16.94 -7.06 0.24
C MET A 1 15.80 -6.39 1.00
N LYS A 2 16.09 -5.85 2.19
CA LYS A 2 15.11 -5.10 2.99
C LYS A 2 14.95 -3.67 2.47
N ILE A 3 13.72 -3.23 2.22
CA ILE A 3 13.40 -1.90 1.69
C ILE A 3 13.93 -0.78 2.58
N LYS A 4 13.91 -0.95 3.91
CA LYS A 4 14.47 0.06 4.83
C LYS A 4 15.93 0.39 4.57
N ASP A 5 16.70 -0.56 4.06
CA ASP A 5 18.11 -0.37 3.76
C ASP A 5 18.30 0.33 2.40
N MET A 6 17.35 0.20 1.47
CA MET A 6 17.37 0.94 0.20
C MET A 6 17.32 2.45 0.42
N PHE A 7 16.55 2.93 1.41
CA PHE A 7 16.47 4.36 1.74
C PHE A 7 17.76 4.95 2.32
N ARG A 8 18.72 4.10 2.73
CA ARG A 8 20.03 4.53 3.25
C ARG A 8 21.09 4.66 2.16
N GLY A 9 20.86 4.05 0.99
CA GLY A 9 21.84 3.93 -0.08
C GLY A 9 22.09 5.21 -0.90
N GLY A 10 21.35 6.29 -0.66
CA GLY A 10 21.47 7.56 -1.40
C GLY A 10 20.88 7.55 -2.82
N GLU A 11 20.52 6.36 -3.33
CA GLU A 11 19.82 6.21 -4.61
C GLU A 11 18.31 6.47 -4.47
N ARG A 12 17.69 6.86 -5.58
CA ARG A 12 16.24 7.07 -5.63
C ARG A 12 15.53 5.71 -5.66
N VAL A 13 14.72 5.45 -4.64
CA VAL A 13 13.86 4.27 -4.58
C VAL A 13 12.60 4.52 -5.41
N VAL A 14 12.32 3.64 -6.37
CA VAL A 14 11.12 3.66 -7.22
C VAL A 14 10.45 2.30 -7.17
N SER A 15 9.14 2.26 -6.98
CA SER A 15 8.38 1.02 -6.89
C SER A 15 7.05 1.11 -7.63
N PHE A 16 6.50 -0.05 -7.98
CA PHE A 16 5.18 -0.18 -8.58
C PHE A 16 4.31 -1.13 -7.77
N GLU A 17 3.01 -0.88 -7.73
CA GLU A 17 2.03 -1.69 -7.00
C GLU A 17 1.10 -2.39 -7.97
N PHE A 18 0.83 -3.67 -7.70
CA PHE A 18 -0.06 -4.49 -8.50
C PHE A 18 -1.20 -5.09 -7.68
N PHE A 19 -2.35 -5.23 -8.32
CA PHE A 19 -3.46 -6.00 -7.78
C PHE A 19 -3.37 -7.46 -8.20
N PRO A 20 -3.64 -8.43 -7.31
CA PRO A 20 -3.62 -9.85 -7.67
C PRO A 20 -4.73 -10.13 -8.70
N PRO A 21 -4.37 -10.65 -9.88
CA PRO A 21 -5.34 -11.00 -10.90
C PRO A 21 -6.34 -12.06 -10.44
N LYS A 22 -7.56 -11.97 -10.97
CA LYS A 22 -8.63 -12.93 -10.67
C LYS A 22 -8.60 -14.17 -11.57
N THR A 23 -7.89 -14.11 -12.70
CA THR A 23 -7.85 -15.14 -13.74
C THR A 23 -6.41 -15.46 -14.13
N ASP A 24 -6.17 -16.66 -14.66
CA ASP A 24 -4.84 -17.11 -15.09
C ASP A 24 -4.30 -16.23 -16.23
N LYS A 25 -5.15 -15.87 -17.20
CA LYS A 25 -4.78 -14.88 -18.24
C LYS A 25 -4.37 -13.54 -17.64
N GLY A 26 -5.02 -13.12 -16.56
CA GLY A 26 -4.63 -11.90 -15.85
C GLY A 26 -3.28 -12.04 -15.14
N MET A 27 -2.94 -13.25 -14.67
CA MET A 27 -1.61 -13.55 -14.12
C MET A 27 -0.53 -13.44 -15.21
N GLU A 28 -0.77 -14.00 -16.39
CA GLU A 28 0.14 -13.85 -17.55
C GLU A 28 0.37 -12.38 -17.90
N SER A 29 -0.71 -11.60 -18.02
CA SER A 29 -0.62 -10.16 -18.31
C SER A 29 0.13 -9.37 -17.22
N LEU A 30 0.02 -9.80 -15.97
CA LEU A 30 0.75 -9.20 -14.86
C LEU A 30 2.25 -9.49 -14.97
N TYR A 31 2.65 -10.71 -15.31
CA TYR A 31 4.06 -11.05 -15.50
C TYR A 31 4.66 -10.27 -16.68
N GLU A 32 3.95 -10.19 -17.80
CA GLU A 32 4.36 -9.35 -18.93
C GLU A 32 4.55 -7.87 -18.52
N ALA A 33 3.66 -7.36 -17.65
CA ALA A 33 3.78 -6.00 -17.14
C ALA A 33 4.99 -5.83 -16.20
N VAL A 34 5.27 -6.79 -15.32
CA VAL A 34 6.46 -6.78 -14.45
C VAL A 34 7.73 -6.79 -15.28
N GLU A 35 7.82 -7.64 -16.30
CA GLU A 35 8.95 -7.69 -17.24
C GLU A 35 9.10 -6.37 -18.02
N ALA A 36 8.00 -5.79 -18.51
CA ALA A 36 8.05 -4.51 -19.22
C ALA A 36 8.57 -3.36 -18.32
N LEU A 37 8.31 -3.42 -17.01
CA LEU A 37 8.79 -2.44 -16.04
C LEU A 37 10.27 -2.59 -15.70
N GLU A 38 10.95 -3.67 -16.11
CA GLU A 38 12.40 -3.83 -15.92
C GLU A 38 13.19 -2.63 -16.47
N ARG A 39 12.70 -2.04 -17.58
CA ARG A 39 13.26 -0.82 -18.19
C ARG A 39 13.25 0.40 -17.26
N CYS A 40 12.31 0.44 -16.33
CA CYS A 40 12.22 1.48 -15.30
C CYS A 40 13.12 1.20 -14.09
N ARG A 41 13.76 0.02 -14.05
CA ARG A 41 14.64 -0.45 -12.97
C ARG A 41 14.01 -0.25 -11.57
N PRO A 42 12.81 -0.82 -11.32
CA PRO A 42 12.17 -0.68 -10.02
C PRO A 42 13.07 -1.25 -8.93
N SER A 43 13.15 -0.56 -7.80
CA SER A 43 13.83 -1.03 -6.61
C SER A 43 13.08 -2.21 -5.96
N TYR A 44 11.75 -2.19 -6.04
CA TYR A 44 10.87 -3.29 -5.64
C TYR A 44 9.48 -3.14 -6.29
N VAL A 45 8.67 -4.19 -6.20
CA VAL A 45 7.24 -4.14 -6.51
C VAL A 45 6.40 -4.57 -5.31
N SER A 46 5.20 -4.01 -5.14
CA SER A 46 4.24 -4.44 -4.13
C SER A 46 3.07 -5.18 -4.76
N VAL A 47 2.53 -6.13 -4.03
CA VAL A 47 1.29 -6.84 -4.40
C VAL A 47 0.26 -6.60 -3.32
N THR A 48 -0.89 -6.06 -3.72
CA THR A 48 -1.98 -5.80 -2.80
C THR A 48 -2.58 -7.09 -2.26
N TYR A 49 -3.16 -7.01 -1.07
CA TYR A 49 -3.87 -8.11 -0.45
C TYR A 49 -5.36 -7.91 -0.68
N GLY A 50 -6.06 -8.90 -1.24
CA GLY A 50 -7.47 -8.71 -1.60
C GLY A 50 -8.35 -8.37 -0.40
N ALA A 51 -9.33 -7.48 -0.63
CA ALA A 51 -10.31 -7.08 0.36
C ALA A 51 -10.95 -8.29 1.05
N GLY A 52 -11.08 -8.22 2.38
CA GLY A 52 -11.60 -9.30 3.22
C GLY A 52 -10.75 -10.57 3.25
N GLY A 53 -9.52 -10.56 2.73
CA GLY A 53 -8.67 -11.73 2.66
C GLY A 53 -9.05 -12.72 1.55
N SER A 54 -9.78 -12.29 0.52
CA SER A 54 -10.25 -13.19 -0.54
C SER A 54 -9.16 -13.77 -1.47
N THR A 55 -7.92 -13.24 -1.40
CA THR A 55 -6.80 -13.64 -2.29
C THR A 55 -5.49 -13.83 -1.52
N ARG A 56 -5.55 -14.29 -0.24
CA ARG A 56 -4.36 -14.47 0.62
C ARG A 56 -3.31 -15.35 -0.05
N ASP A 57 -3.72 -16.55 -0.45
CA ASP A 57 -2.84 -17.54 -1.06
C ASP A 57 -2.21 -17.00 -2.35
N ARG A 58 -3.03 -16.36 -3.20
CA ARG A 58 -2.55 -15.75 -4.44
C ARG A 58 -1.53 -14.65 -4.21
N THR A 59 -1.65 -13.89 -3.12
CA THR A 59 -0.68 -12.82 -2.82
C THR A 59 0.68 -13.42 -2.50
N VAL A 60 0.72 -14.43 -1.63
CA VAL A 60 1.96 -15.13 -1.24
C VAL A 60 2.61 -15.78 -2.46
N ASP A 61 1.83 -16.51 -3.26
CA ASP A 61 2.34 -17.18 -4.45
C ASP A 61 2.90 -16.16 -5.47
N LEU A 62 2.19 -15.04 -5.65
CA LEU A 62 2.57 -14.01 -6.62
C LEU A 62 3.85 -13.26 -6.21
N VAL A 63 3.98 -12.82 -4.95
CA VAL A 63 5.23 -12.17 -4.51
C VAL A 63 6.40 -13.13 -4.54
N SER A 64 6.19 -14.41 -4.20
CA SER A 64 7.23 -15.44 -4.22
C SER A 64 7.71 -15.67 -5.65
N ARG A 65 6.79 -15.78 -6.60
CA ARG A 65 7.10 -15.98 -8.01
C ARG A 65 7.85 -14.78 -8.61
N ILE A 66 7.37 -13.55 -8.39
CA ILE A 66 8.05 -12.36 -8.89
C ILE A 66 9.49 -12.29 -8.33
N LYS A 67 9.68 -12.54 -7.03
CA LYS A 67 11.02 -12.49 -6.43
C LYS A 67 11.94 -13.60 -6.95
N ASN A 68 11.46 -14.84 -6.94
CA ASN A 68 12.31 -16.01 -7.16
C ASN A 68 12.50 -16.36 -8.64
N GLU A 69 11.54 -16.03 -9.51
CA GLU A 69 11.62 -16.30 -10.96
C GLU A 69 12.05 -15.07 -11.77
N LEU A 70 11.56 -13.86 -11.42
CA LEU A 70 11.87 -12.63 -12.17
C LEU A 70 13.01 -11.81 -11.54
N GLY A 71 13.48 -12.17 -10.34
CA GLY A 71 14.61 -11.50 -9.68
C GLY A 71 14.31 -10.08 -9.19
N VAL A 72 13.03 -9.68 -9.13
CA VAL A 72 12.62 -8.35 -8.66
C VAL A 72 12.25 -8.43 -7.18
N GLU A 73 12.80 -7.55 -6.34
CA GLU A 73 12.45 -7.54 -4.92
C GLU A 73 10.96 -7.21 -4.72
N THR A 74 10.32 -7.85 -3.75
CA THR A 74 8.87 -7.76 -3.55
C THR A 74 8.49 -7.36 -2.13
N MET A 75 7.35 -6.67 -2.01
CA MET A 75 6.67 -6.41 -0.76
C MET A 75 5.24 -6.96 -0.78
N ALA A 76 4.90 -7.81 0.19
CA ALA A 76 3.54 -8.32 0.34
C ALA A 76 2.70 -7.37 1.20
N HIS A 77 1.50 -7.03 0.76
CA HIS A 77 0.53 -6.42 1.67
C HIS A 77 -0.04 -7.49 2.60
N VAL A 78 -0.25 -7.14 3.88
CA VAL A 78 -0.88 -8.01 4.88
C VAL A 78 -1.93 -7.21 5.62
N THR A 79 -3.19 -7.64 5.56
CA THR A 79 -4.33 -6.95 6.18
C THR A 79 -4.91 -7.73 7.35
N THR A 80 -5.38 -7.03 8.40
CA THR A 80 -6.03 -7.66 9.56
C THR A 80 -7.47 -8.09 9.32
N VAL A 81 -8.16 -7.48 8.35
CA VAL A 81 -9.58 -7.74 8.09
C VAL A 81 -9.85 -9.21 7.71
N GLY A 82 -10.85 -9.80 8.39
CA GLY A 82 -11.28 -11.18 8.15
C GLY A 82 -10.29 -12.23 8.62
N SER A 83 -9.28 -11.87 9.41
CA SER A 83 -8.20 -12.77 9.85
C SER A 83 -8.11 -12.83 11.37
N THR A 84 -7.94 -14.04 11.88
CA THR A 84 -7.47 -14.28 13.25
C THR A 84 -5.95 -14.06 13.36
N LYS A 85 -5.42 -14.04 14.58
CA LYS A 85 -3.97 -14.04 14.81
C LYS A 85 -3.27 -15.23 14.15
N ASP A 86 -3.85 -16.43 14.23
CA ASP A 86 -3.27 -17.65 13.66
C ASP A 86 -3.25 -17.59 12.12
N ASP A 87 -4.31 -17.04 11.50
CA ASP A 87 -4.32 -16.81 10.05
C ASP A 87 -3.19 -15.89 9.61
N ILE A 88 -2.99 -14.78 10.33
CA ILE A 88 -1.90 -13.84 10.05
C ILE A 88 -0.54 -14.52 10.27
N LYS A 89 -0.37 -15.28 11.35
CA LYS A 89 0.86 -16.02 11.62
C LYS A 89 1.21 -16.96 10.46
N ASN A 90 0.25 -17.76 10.00
CA ASN A 90 0.44 -18.68 8.88
C ASN A 90 0.87 -17.95 7.59
N VAL A 91 0.32 -16.75 7.32
CA VAL A 91 0.74 -15.94 6.16
C VAL A 91 2.16 -15.42 6.33
N LEU A 92 2.52 -14.91 7.51
CA LEU A 92 3.86 -14.40 7.79
C LEU A 92 4.92 -15.52 7.72
N ASP A 93 4.63 -16.71 8.26
CA ASP A 93 5.50 -17.87 8.19
C ASP A 93 5.76 -18.26 6.73
N ARG A 94 4.71 -18.38 5.90
CA ARG A 94 4.86 -18.69 4.46
C ARG A 94 5.65 -17.63 3.69
N LEU A 95 5.45 -16.35 3.99
CA LEU A 95 6.23 -15.27 3.38
C LEU A 95 7.70 -15.38 3.76
N ALA A 96 8.01 -15.65 5.03
CA ALA A 96 9.38 -15.83 5.50
C ALA A 96 10.05 -17.06 4.86
N GLU A 97 9.35 -18.19 4.81
CA GLU A 97 9.80 -19.43 4.16
C GLU A 97 10.09 -19.22 2.67
N ALA A 98 9.30 -18.41 1.98
CA ALA A 98 9.50 -18.03 0.59
C ALA A 98 10.63 -17.00 0.36
N GLY A 99 11.32 -16.58 1.42
CA GLY A 99 12.41 -15.60 1.36
C GLY A 99 11.94 -14.17 1.15
N ILE A 100 10.65 -13.85 1.36
CA ILE A 100 10.14 -12.48 1.34
C ILE A 100 10.67 -11.75 2.56
N GLU A 101 11.18 -10.54 2.37
CA GLU A 101 11.79 -9.75 3.46
C GLU A 101 11.02 -8.48 3.78
N ASN A 102 9.93 -8.19 3.06
CA ASN A 102 9.24 -6.91 3.10
C ASN A 102 7.72 -7.11 3.16
N VAL A 103 7.08 -6.44 4.13
CA VAL A 103 5.62 -6.46 4.28
C VAL A 103 5.07 -5.06 4.48
N LEU A 104 3.88 -4.80 3.94
CA LEU A 104 3.09 -3.61 4.23
C LEU A 104 1.95 -3.99 5.19
N ALA A 105 2.07 -3.58 6.46
CA ALA A 105 1.08 -3.89 7.48
C ALA A 105 -0.10 -2.92 7.40
N LEU A 106 -1.29 -3.47 7.19
CA LEU A 106 -2.52 -2.73 6.94
C LEU A 106 -3.66 -3.26 7.81
N ARG A 107 -4.65 -2.41 8.10
CA ARG A 107 -5.93 -2.86 8.68
C ARG A 107 -6.76 -3.58 7.61
N GLY A 108 -6.80 -2.98 6.40
CA GLY A 108 -7.66 -3.40 5.31
C GLY A 108 -9.00 -2.70 5.32
N ASP A 109 -9.69 -2.80 4.19
CA ASP A 109 -11.02 -2.24 3.98
C ASP A 109 -12.10 -3.20 4.51
N PRO A 110 -13.27 -2.68 4.92
CA PRO A 110 -14.42 -3.51 5.25
C PRO A 110 -14.78 -4.46 4.09
N PRO A 111 -15.35 -5.65 4.38
CA PRO A 111 -15.86 -6.54 3.36
C PRO A 111 -16.84 -5.83 2.40
N LYS A 112 -16.93 -6.32 1.16
CA LYS A 112 -17.78 -5.70 0.14
C LYS A 112 -19.24 -5.65 0.63
N GLY A 113 -19.80 -4.43 0.67
CA GLY A 113 -21.17 -4.19 1.12
C GLY A 113 -21.26 -3.69 2.57
N GLU A 114 -20.17 -3.79 3.34
CA GLU A 114 -20.07 -3.22 4.67
C GLU A 114 -19.47 -1.82 4.59
N LYS A 115 -19.97 -0.92 5.46
CA LYS A 115 -19.49 0.47 5.53
C LYS A 115 -18.46 0.70 6.64
N THR A 116 -18.40 -0.21 7.60
CA THR A 116 -17.65 -0.03 8.84
C THR A 116 -16.76 -1.24 9.05
N PHE A 117 -15.50 -1.00 9.36
CA PHE A 117 -14.59 -2.09 9.73
C PHE A 117 -15.08 -2.74 11.02
N GLN A 118 -15.11 -4.07 11.03
CA GLN A 118 -15.33 -4.86 12.24
C GLN A 118 -14.09 -5.72 12.50
N LYS A 119 -13.59 -5.66 13.73
CA LYS A 119 -12.49 -6.53 14.17
C LYS A 119 -12.97 -7.98 14.15
N THR A 120 -12.26 -8.84 13.42
CA THR A 120 -12.47 -10.29 13.48
C THR A 120 -12.18 -10.80 14.88
N GLU A 121 -13.04 -11.68 15.40
CA GLU A 121 -12.82 -12.33 16.70
C GLU A 121 -11.46 -13.04 16.71
N GLY A 122 -10.67 -12.85 17.77
CA GLY A 122 -9.30 -13.36 17.84
C GLY A 122 -8.31 -12.69 16.86
N GLY A 123 -8.71 -11.66 16.12
CA GLY A 123 -7.86 -10.89 15.19
C GLY A 123 -7.36 -9.56 15.75
N PHE A 124 -7.08 -8.61 14.85
CA PHE A 124 -6.57 -7.27 15.16
C PHE A 124 -7.53 -6.19 14.68
N GLY A 125 -7.71 -5.14 15.49
CA GLY A 125 -8.52 -3.97 15.17
C GLY A 125 -7.76 -2.88 14.42
N TYR A 126 -6.44 -2.81 14.59
CA TYR A 126 -5.60 -1.76 14.00
C TYR A 126 -4.34 -2.31 13.34
N ALA A 127 -3.84 -1.58 12.33
CA ALA A 127 -2.58 -1.92 11.67
C ALA A 127 -1.37 -1.85 12.64
N SER A 128 -1.42 -0.99 13.67
CA SER A 128 -0.37 -0.92 14.69
C SER A 128 -0.25 -2.21 15.49
N GLU A 129 -1.36 -2.88 15.82
CA GLU A 129 -1.36 -4.17 16.51
C GLU A 129 -0.73 -5.28 15.64
N LEU A 130 -0.93 -5.23 14.32
CA LEU A 130 -0.26 -6.13 13.38
C LEU A 130 1.25 -5.88 13.34
N VAL A 131 1.68 -4.61 13.34
CA VAL A 131 3.11 -4.26 13.40
C VAL A 131 3.73 -4.78 14.70
N GLU A 132 3.09 -4.54 15.85
CA GLU A 132 3.54 -5.05 17.15
C GLU A 132 3.66 -6.57 17.14
N PHE A 133 2.66 -7.27 16.58
CA PHE A 133 2.69 -8.73 16.45
C PHE A 133 3.85 -9.22 15.58
N ILE A 134 4.08 -8.60 14.42
CA ILE A 134 5.22 -8.93 13.55
C ILE A 134 6.54 -8.78 14.32
N ARG A 135 6.68 -7.73 15.14
CA ARG A 135 7.89 -7.50 15.95
C ARG A 135 8.00 -8.47 17.11
N SER A 136 6.92 -8.78 17.83
CA SER A 136 6.94 -9.68 18.99
C SER A 136 7.25 -11.12 18.61
N GLU A 137 6.79 -11.58 17.44
CA GLU A 137 7.11 -12.90 16.90
C GLU A 137 8.55 -12.99 16.36
N GLY A 138 9.29 -11.87 16.32
CA GLY A 138 10.69 -11.85 15.91
C GLY A 138 10.91 -11.96 14.40
N TYR A 139 9.88 -11.72 13.58
CA TYR A 139 10.06 -11.77 12.13
C TYR A 139 11.04 -10.67 11.66
N PRO A 140 12.02 -11.03 10.81
CA PRO A 140 13.07 -10.10 10.41
C PRO A 140 12.63 -9.13 9.30
N PHE A 141 11.32 -8.98 9.01
CA PHE A 141 10.84 -8.17 7.90
C PHE A 141 11.20 -6.68 8.03
N SER A 142 11.41 -6.04 6.87
CA SER A 142 11.19 -4.61 6.71
C SER A 142 9.69 -4.34 6.68
N VAL A 143 9.18 -3.56 7.63
CA VAL A 143 7.73 -3.34 7.78
C VAL A 143 7.37 -1.93 7.35
N GLY A 144 6.60 -1.80 6.28
CA GLY A 144 5.98 -0.54 5.90
C GLY A 144 4.58 -0.39 6.52
N ALA A 145 4.06 0.84 6.51
CA ALA A 145 2.63 1.08 6.74
C ALA A 145 2.06 2.24 5.90
N ALA A 146 0.74 2.24 5.69
CA ALA A 146 0.05 3.32 4.99
C ALA A 146 -0.02 4.61 5.84
N CYS A 147 -0.11 5.77 5.19
CA CYS A 147 -0.42 7.05 5.84
C CYS A 147 -1.24 7.96 4.89
N TYR A 148 -1.95 8.95 5.41
CA TYR A 148 -2.98 9.65 4.64
C TYR A 148 -2.69 11.16 4.65
N PRO A 149 -2.13 11.73 3.57
CA PRO A 149 -1.80 13.15 3.52
C PRO A 149 -3.00 14.07 3.81
N GLU A 150 -4.17 13.66 3.32
CA GLU A 150 -5.46 14.36 3.47
C GLU A 150 -6.32 13.82 4.63
N GLY A 151 -5.76 12.90 5.45
CA GLY A 151 -6.46 12.23 6.56
C GLY A 151 -7.23 10.97 6.14
N HIS A 152 -7.34 10.00 7.05
CA HIS A 152 -8.14 8.81 6.81
C HIS A 152 -9.64 9.13 6.91
N PRO A 153 -10.51 8.67 6.00
CA PRO A 153 -11.95 9.01 6.01
C PRO A 153 -12.71 8.67 7.31
N GLU A 154 -12.25 7.64 8.03
CA GLU A 154 -12.82 7.23 9.33
C GLU A 154 -12.23 7.98 10.54
N THR A 155 -11.28 8.89 10.33
CA THR A 155 -10.75 9.74 11.42
C THR A 155 -11.51 11.07 11.47
N PRO A 156 -11.79 11.61 12.68
CA PRO A 156 -12.58 12.82 12.81
C PRO A 156 -11.86 14.06 12.25
N ASP A 157 -10.54 14.07 12.33
CA ASP A 157 -9.69 15.16 11.90
C ASP A 157 -8.25 14.70 11.65
N LEU A 158 -7.47 15.61 11.07
CA LEU A 158 -6.07 15.41 10.72
C LEU A 158 -5.15 15.21 11.93
N ASP A 159 -5.50 15.77 13.09
CA ASP A 159 -4.69 15.66 14.30
C ASP A 159 -4.83 14.28 14.93
N GLN A 160 -6.04 13.72 14.92
CA GLN A 160 -6.29 12.36 15.38
C GLN A 160 -5.67 11.32 14.44
N ASP A 161 -5.73 11.53 13.11
CA ASP A 161 -5.03 10.67 12.14
C ASP A 161 -3.52 10.66 12.40
N LEU A 162 -2.92 11.84 12.64
CA LEU A 162 -1.50 11.97 12.96
C LEU A 162 -1.14 11.30 14.29
N LYS A 163 -1.96 11.42 15.34
CA LYS A 163 -1.75 10.71 16.62
C LYS A 163 -1.74 9.20 16.43
N ASN A 164 -2.68 8.67 15.64
CA ASN A 164 -2.76 7.24 15.32
C ASN A 164 -1.53 6.80 14.49
N LEU A 165 -1.06 7.65 13.57
CA LEU A 165 0.16 7.39 12.83
C LEU A 165 1.38 7.33 13.75
N VAL A 166 1.52 8.23 14.74
CA VAL A 166 2.59 8.17 15.74
C VAL A 166 2.56 6.85 16.52
N VAL A 167 1.38 6.37 16.92
CA VAL A 167 1.23 5.05 17.57
C VAL A 167 1.76 3.94 16.67
N LYS A 168 1.36 3.94 15.40
CA LYS A 168 1.82 2.96 14.41
C LYS A 168 3.32 3.04 14.12
N VAL A 169 3.91 4.23 14.15
CA VAL A 169 5.37 4.39 14.02
C VAL A 169 6.08 3.82 15.24
N LYS A 170 5.59 4.10 16.45
CA LYS A 170 6.13 3.56 17.70
C LYS A 170 6.02 2.04 17.81
N ALA A 171 5.03 1.43 17.16
CA ALA A 171 4.92 -0.02 17.03
C ALA A 171 6.11 -0.65 16.25
N GLY A 172 6.86 0.14 15.50
CA GLY A 172 8.12 -0.27 14.88
C GLY A 172 8.05 -0.45 13.36
N VAL A 173 7.33 0.42 12.65
CA VAL A 173 7.42 0.48 11.18
C VAL A 173 8.74 1.11 10.74
N ASP A 174 9.31 0.63 9.64
CA ASP A 174 10.58 1.10 9.09
C ASP A 174 10.41 2.24 8.06
N PHE A 175 9.25 2.32 7.39
CA PHE A 175 8.92 3.37 6.43
C PHE A 175 7.40 3.51 6.25
N LEU A 176 6.96 4.60 5.64
CA LEU A 176 5.56 4.87 5.33
C LEU A 176 5.35 5.04 3.83
N ILE A 177 4.21 4.60 3.32
CA ILE A 177 3.72 4.89 1.97
C ILE A 177 2.44 5.72 2.11
N THR A 178 2.33 6.83 1.39
CA THR A 178 1.11 7.64 1.44
C THR A 178 0.01 7.00 0.59
N GLN A 179 -1.24 7.21 0.99
CA GLN A 179 -2.37 7.15 0.08
C GLN A 179 -2.12 8.10 -1.10
N LEU A 180 -2.75 7.81 -2.25
CA LEU A 180 -2.72 8.66 -3.43
C LEU A 180 -3.17 10.08 -3.10
N PHE A 181 -2.59 11.06 -3.78
CA PHE A 181 -2.96 12.47 -3.74
C PHE A 181 -2.69 13.10 -5.11
N PHE A 182 -3.40 14.18 -5.43
CA PHE A 182 -3.26 14.89 -6.72
C PHE A 182 -2.67 16.31 -6.58
N ASP A 183 -2.49 16.79 -5.36
CA ASP A 183 -1.86 18.07 -5.06
C ASP A 183 -0.59 17.85 -4.21
N ASN A 184 0.56 18.22 -4.75
CA ASN A 184 1.84 18.06 -4.06
C ASN A 184 1.89 18.84 -2.74
N GLN A 185 1.09 19.90 -2.59
CA GLN A 185 1.03 20.67 -1.34
C GLN A 185 0.49 19.83 -0.19
N ASP A 186 -0.44 18.90 -0.45
CA ASP A 186 -1.01 18.01 0.56
C ASP A 186 0.06 17.07 1.11
N TYR A 187 0.90 16.50 0.24
CA TYR A 187 2.07 15.70 0.64
C TYR A 187 3.09 16.51 1.45
N PHE A 188 3.49 17.70 0.97
CA PHE A 188 4.51 18.49 1.67
C PHE A 188 4.01 19.02 3.02
N ALA A 189 2.74 19.42 3.12
CA ALA A 189 2.13 19.82 4.38
C ALA A 189 2.03 18.65 5.36
N PHE A 190 1.62 17.47 4.89
CA PHE A 190 1.61 16.24 5.68
C PHE A 190 3.01 15.86 6.18
N LYS A 191 4.02 15.89 5.31
CA LYS A 191 5.41 15.60 5.68
C LYS A 191 5.91 16.55 6.77
N ARG A 192 5.60 17.85 6.70
CA ARG A 192 5.94 18.82 7.76
C ARG A 192 5.28 18.48 9.10
N ARG A 193 3.99 18.14 9.09
CA ARG A 193 3.26 17.70 10.30
C ARG A 193 3.89 16.44 10.91
N CYS A 194 4.23 15.45 10.09
CA CYS A 194 4.94 14.24 10.53
C CYS A 194 6.27 14.55 11.21
N ARG A 195 7.10 15.43 10.62
CA ARG A 195 8.37 15.84 11.22
C ARG A 195 8.18 16.59 12.53
N HIS A 196 7.18 17.48 12.63
CA HIS A 196 6.86 18.15 13.90
C HIS A 196 6.41 17.17 15.00
N ALA A 197 5.75 16.08 14.63
CA ALA A 197 5.34 15.01 15.54
C ALA A 197 6.44 13.99 15.86
N GLY A 198 7.69 14.21 15.42
CA GLY A 198 8.83 13.32 15.69
C GLY A 198 8.83 12.02 14.87
N ILE A 199 8.10 11.97 13.76
CA ILE A 199 8.18 10.86 12.81
C ILE A 199 9.32 11.17 11.85
N ASP A 200 10.46 10.48 11.97
CA ASP A 200 11.66 10.72 11.14
C ASP A 200 11.93 9.66 10.06
N ILE A 201 11.21 8.53 10.11
CA ILE A 201 11.32 7.47 9.10
C ILE A 201 10.97 7.97 7.68
N PRO A 202 11.39 7.25 6.62
CA PRO A 202 11.06 7.59 5.24
C PRO A 202 9.55 7.61 4.99
N ILE A 203 9.08 8.59 4.19
CA ILE A 203 7.68 8.75 3.77
C ILE A 203 7.65 8.82 2.24
N VAL A 204 7.26 7.72 1.62
CA VAL A 204 7.19 7.54 0.17
C VAL A 204 5.85 8.06 -0.36
N PRO A 205 5.84 9.00 -1.32
CA PRO A 205 4.60 9.45 -1.95
C PRO A 205 4.02 8.36 -2.85
N GLY A 206 2.81 7.89 -2.54
CA GLY A 206 2.02 7.05 -3.42
C GLY A 206 1.38 7.89 -4.52
N LEU A 207 1.69 7.58 -5.79
CA LEU A 207 1.19 8.31 -6.95
C LEU A 207 0.37 7.37 -7.83
N MET A 208 -0.80 7.84 -8.28
CA MET A 208 -1.64 7.09 -9.20
C MET A 208 -1.86 7.90 -10.49
N PRO A 209 -1.23 7.50 -11.61
CA PRO A 209 -1.50 8.10 -12.91
C PRO A 209 -2.97 7.92 -13.31
N VAL A 210 -3.57 8.97 -13.87
CA VAL A 210 -4.95 8.94 -14.35
C VAL A 210 -4.98 8.31 -15.74
N THR A 211 -5.42 7.07 -15.84
CA THR A 211 -5.61 6.36 -17.12
C THR A 211 -7.10 6.19 -17.47
N ASN A 212 -7.97 6.30 -16.47
CA ASN A 212 -9.42 6.21 -16.60
C ASN A 212 -10.09 7.15 -15.58
N VAL A 213 -10.83 8.15 -16.05
CA VAL A 213 -11.43 9.18 -15.20
C VAL A 213 -12.43 8.58 -14.21
N ALA A 214 -13.33 7.71 -14.67
CA ALA A 214 -14.34 7.07 -13.81
C ALA A 214 -13.71 6.18 -12.72
N GLN A 215 -12.60 5.51 -13.03
CA GLN A 215 -11.85 4.71 -12.04
C GLN A 215 -11.27 5.60 -10.94
N ILE A 216 -10.66 6.73 -11.33
CA ILE A 216 -10.07 7.67 -10.38
C ILE A 216 -11.15 8.32 -9.52
N GLU A 217 -12.26 8.77 -10.09
CA GLU A 217 -13.39 9.32 -9.31
C GLU A 217 -13.91 8.34 -8.25
N ARG A 218 -14.00 7.06 -8.62
CA ARG A 218 -14.38 6.00 -7.66
C ARG A 218 -13.34 5.85 -6.56
N PHE A 219 -12.06 5.82 -6.90
CA PHE A 219 -10.98 5.66 -5.92
C PHE A 219 -10.90 6.84 -4.96
N THR A 220 -10.97 8.07 -5.46
CA THR A 220 -10.97 9.29 -4.63
C THR A 220 -12.16 9.35 -3.69
N THR A 221 -13.33 8.88 -4.13
CA THR A 221 -14.51 8.79 -3.27
C THR A 221 -14.30 7.79 -2.12
N MET A 222 -13.61 6.68 -2.36
CA MET A 222 -13.35 5.66 -1.34
C MET A 222 -12.24 6.06 -0.37
N CYS A 223 -11.14 6.65 -0.88
CA CYS A 223 -9.98 6.99 -0.06
C CYS A 223 -10.02 8.40 0.53
N GLY A 224 -10.95 9.25 0.09
CA GLY A 224 -11.10 10.64 0.55
C GLY A 224 -10.15 11.64 -0.12
N ALA A 225 -9.30 11.21 -1.05
CA ALA A 225 -8.36 12.10 -1.73
C ALA A 225 -9.08 13.11 -2.65
N ARG A 226 -8.61 14.35 -2.68
CA ARG A 226 -9.19 15.41 -3.50
C ARG A 226 -8.56 15.46 -4.88
N ILE A 227 -9.39 15.59 -5.92
CA ILE A 227 -8.93 15.98 -7.26
C ILE A 227 -8.99 17.50 -7.36
N PRO A 228 -7.86 18.22 -7.58
CA PRO A 228 -7.89 19.66 -7.82
C PRO A 228 -8.86 20.03 -8.94
N GLN A 229 -9.67 21.07 -8.72
CA GLN A 229 -10.74 21.46 -9.65
C GLN A 229 -10.23 21.70 -11.07
N GLU A 230 -9.01 22.22 -11.21
CA GLU A 230 -8.38 22.42 -12.52
C GLU A 230 -8.09 21.09 -13.22
N LEU A 231 -7.45 20.14 -12.52
CA LEU A 231 -7.19 18.81 -13.04
C LEU A 231 -8.51 18.12 -13.42
N TYR A 232 -9.52 18.21 -12.55
CA TYR A 232 -10.83 17.63 -12.78
C TYR A 232 -11.48 18.15 -14.08
N ARG A 233 -11.47 19.48 -14.29
CA ARG A 233 -11.99 20.10 -15.52
C ARG A 233 -11.26 19.59 -16.76
N ARG A 234 -9.92 19.53 -16.72
CA ARG A 234 -9.10 19.04 -17.83
C ARG A 234 -9.44 17.58 -18.17
N LEU A 235 -9.55 16.72 -17.16
CA LEU A 235 -9.90 15.31 -17.33
C LEU A 235 -11.29 15.13 -17.93
N LYS A 236 -12.29 15.91 -17.50
CA LYS A 236 -13.66 15.82 -18.04
C LYS A 236 -13.77 16.21 -19.51
N ILE A 237 -12.91 17.09 -20.01
CA ILE A 237 -12.86 17.45 -21.44
C ILE A 237 -12.47 16.24 -22.29
N VAL A 238 -11.54 15.42 -21.80
CA VAL A 238 -10.93 14.31 -22.56
C VAL A 238 -11.43 12.92 -22.14
N GLU A 239 -12.41 12.84 -21.24
CA GLU A 239 -12.84 11.59 -20.57
C GLU A 239 -13.16 10.42 -21.51
N ARG A 240 -13.63 10.71 -22.74
CA ARG A 240 -14.00 9.70 -23.74
C ARG A 240 -12.85 9.29 -24.67
N ASP A 241 -11.68 9.90 -24.56
CA ASP A 241 -10.48 9.57 -25.32
C ASP A 241 -9.38 9.06 -24.37
N PRO A 242 -9.22 7.73 -24.26
CA PRO A 242 -8.22 7.14 -23.37
C PRO A 242 -6.78 7.62 -23.63
N LYS A 243 -6.43 7.95 -24.88
CA LYS A 243 -5.08 8.45 -25.19
C LYS A 243 -4.89 9.87 -24.69
N ALA A 244 -5.91 10.71 -24.87
CA ALA A 244 -5.89 12.07 -24.37
C ALA A 244 -5.95 12.13 -22.84
N VAL A 245 -6.64 11.20 -22.17
CA VAL A 245 -6.63 11.07 -20.69
C VAL A 245 -5.22 10.83 -20.17
N VAL A 246 -4.46 9.92 -20.77
CA VAL A 246 -3.07 9.61 -20.35
C VAL A 246 -2.12 10.79 -20.59
N ALA A 247 -2.42 11.67 -21.55
CA ALA A 247 -1.58 12.81 -21.91
C ALA A 247 -1.92 14.12 -21.17
N ALA A 248 -3.03 14.16 -20.43
CA ALA A 248 -3.54 15.35 -19.75
C ALA A 248 -2.88 15.57 -18.37
#